data_AF-A0A8S3KGD6-F1
#
_entry.id   AF-A0A8S3KGD6-F1
#
_cell.length_a   1.000
_cell.length_b   1.000
_cell.length_c   1.000
_cell.angle_alpha   90.00
_cell.angle_beta   90.00
_cell.angle_gamma   90.00
#
_symmetry.space_group_name_H-M   'P 1'
#
loop_
_entity.id
_entity.type
_entity.pdbx_description
1 polymer ?
#
loop_
_entity_poly.entity_id
_entity_poly.type
_entity_poly.pdbx_seq_one_letter_code
_entity_poly.pdbx_strand_id
1 'polypeptide(L)'
;MYGNPCTWPNFAFVKLDNAKAQFKCSNRDCGRSWTSMRARISFKISYPQQNGFVIMKIYGQYCQACETIAEALWYPEEVCRVMKNLAESLFMKFFPTLINQDSS
;
A
#
# COMPACT_ATOMS: atom_id res chain seq x y z
N MET A 1 -18.70 13.23 -30.06
CA MET A 1 -18.02 13.59 -28.79
C MET A 1 -17.06 12.47 -28.45
N TYR A 2 -15.80 12.56 -28.88
CA TYR A 2 -14.78 11.59 -28.48
C TYR A 2 -14.29 12.00 -27.09
N GLY A 3 -14.55 11.18 -26.08
CA GLY A 3 -14.09 11.43 -24.72
C GLY A 3 -12.58 11.61 -24.70
N ASN A 4 -12.10 12.58 -23.92
CA ASN A 4 -10.67 12.77 -23.68
C ASN A 4 -10.03 11.42 -23.31
N PRO A 5 -8.86 11.06 -23.89
CA PRO A 5 -8.16 9.85 -23.49
C PRO A 5 -7.89 9.90 -21.99
N CYS A 6 -8.06 8.78 -21.30
CA CYS A 6 -7.72 8.65 -19.88
C CYS A 6 -6.24 8.98 -19.66
N THR A 7 -5.92 10.25 -19.37
CA THR A 7 -4.57 10.67 -19.01
C THR A 7 -4.36 10.29 -17.55
N TRP A 8 -3.66 9.18 -17.32
CA TRP A 8 -3.24 8.78 -15.99
C TRP A 8 -2.30 9.85 -15.38
N PRO A 9 -2.39 10.12 -14.07
CA PRO A 9 -1.44 11.00 -13.41
C PRO A 9 -0.01 10.49 -13.59
N ASN A 10 0.95 11.40 -13.74
CA ASN A 10 2.36 11.04 -13.69
C ASN A 10 2.72 10.65 -12.24
N PHE A 11 2.99 9.36 -12.02
CA PHE A 11 3.41 8.85 -10.71
C PHE A 11 4.92 9.06 -10.55
N ALA A 12 5.28 10.11 -9.82
CA ALA A 12 6.66 10.52 -9.60
C ALA A 12 7.44 9.58 -8.68
N PHE A 13 6.76 8.84 -7.80
CA PHE A 13 7.40 8.01 -6.79
C PHE A 13 6.59 6.75 -6.45
N VAL A 14 7.29 5.66 -6.14
CA VAL A 14 6.70 4.41 -5.66
C VAL A 14 7.29 4.06 -4.30
N LYS A 15 6.43 3.87 -3.30
CA LYS A 15 6.79 3.34 -1.97
C LYS A 15 6.33 1.90 -1.85
N LEU A 16 7.17 1.06 -1.27
CA LEU A 16 6.80 -0.27 -0.80
C LEU A 16 6.79 -0.29 0.72
N ASP A 17 5.86 -1.04 1.30
CA ASP A 17 5.86 -1.35 2.73
C ASP A 17 5.49 -2.84 2.91
N ASN A 18 5.96 -3.43 4.00
CA ASN A 18 5.61 -4.78 4.41
C ASN A 18 4.97 -4.73 5.79
N ALA A 19 4.06 -5.66 6.04
CA ALA A 19 3.35 -5.75 7.29
C ALA A 19 3.07 -7.19 7.70
N LYS A 20 2.73 -7.33 8.98
CA LYS A 20 2.09 -8.52 9.52
C LYS A 20 0.64 -8.55 9.04
N ALA A 21 0.25 -9.62 8.37
CA ALA A 21 -1.15 -9.90 8.06
C ALA A 21 -1.42 -11.39 8.15
N GLN A 22 -2.68 -11.74 8.41
CA GLN A 22 -3.16 -13.11 8.30
C GLN A 22 -3.65 -13.36 6.88
N PHE A 23 -3.51 -14.59 6.39
CA PHE A 23 -4.02 -15.04 5.11
C PHE A 23 -4.84 -16.30 5.34
N LYS A 24 -5.90 -16.47 4.57
CA LYS A 24 -6.73 -17.67 4.55
C LYS A 24 -6.87 -18.15 3.12
N CYS A 25 -6.60 -19.42 2.88
CA CYS A 25 -6.77 -20.00 1.56
C CYS A 25 -8.24 -19.83 1.10
N SER A 26 -8.42 -19.36 -0.13
CA SER A 26 -9.74 -19.17 -0.74
C SER A 26 -10.43 -20.49 -1.10
N ASN A 27 -9.66 -21.57 -1.25
CA ASN A 27 -10.22 -22.91 -1.41
C ASN A 27 -10.82 -23.38 -0.07
N ARG A 28 -12.14 -23.55 -0.03
CA ARG A 28 -12.89 -23.93 1.17
C ARG A 28 -12.47 -25.30 1.72
N ASP A 29 -12.05 -26.22 0.85
CA ASP A 29 -11.62 -27.56 1.25
C ASP A 29 -10.20 -27.59 1.82
N CYS A 30 -9.41 -26.54 1.57
CA CYS A 30 -8.04 -26.45 2.06
C CYS A 30 -7.98 -26.09 3.54
N GLY A 31 -8.79 -25.13 3.99
CA GLY A 31 -8.84 -24.67 5.38
C GLY A 31 -7.57 -23.99 5.93
N ARG A 32 -6.46 -23.97 5.19
CA ARG A 32 -5.18 -23.42 5.66
C ARG A 32 -5.27 -21.91 5.87
N SER A 33 -4.66 -21.47 6.98
CA SER A 33 -4.42 -20.07 7.31
C SER A 33 -3.01 -19.89 7.82
N TRP A 34 -2.39 -18.75 7.54
CA TRP A 34 -1.05 -18.43 8.02
C TRP A 34 -0.92 -16.94 8.32
N THR A 35 0.07 -16.58 9.13
CA THR A 35 0.46 -15.19 9.36
C THR A 35 1.80 -14.95 8.66
N SER A 36 1.94 -13.79 8.02
CA SER A 36 3.17 -13.40 7.33
C SER A 36 3.56 -11.98 7.69
N MET A 37 4.84 -11.75 7.97
CA MET A 37 5.44 -10.41 8.12
C MET A 37 5.77 -9.75 6.77
N ARG A 38 5.40 -10.42 5.66
CA ARG A 38 5.71 -10.02 4.29
C ARG A 38 4.45 -9.71 3.47
N ALA A 39 3.35 -9.34 4.14
CA ALA A 39 2.20 -8.81 3.43
C ALA A 39 2.62 -7.48 2.78
N ARG A 40 2.63 -7.44 1.45
CA ARG A 40 3.24 -6.33 0.70
C ARG A 40 2.16 -5.35 0.25
N ILE A 41 2.48 -4.06 0.35
CA ILE A 41 1.69 -2.96 -0.21
C ILE A 41 2.61 -2.12 -1.09
N SER A 42 2.10 -1.63 -2.23
CA SER A 42 2.73 -0.57 -2.99
C SER A 42 1.85 0.66 -3.06
N PHE A 43 2.49 1.82 -2.99
CA PHE A 43 1.86 3.13 -3.15
C PHE A 43 2.52 3.83 -4.32
N LYS A 44 1.75 4.10 -5.38
CA LYS A 44 2.18 4.97 -6.47
C LYS A 44 1.66 6.38 -6.20
N ILE A 45 2.56 7.34 -6.17
CA ILE A 45 2.28 8.69 -5.68
C ILE A 45 2.58 9.69 -6.80
N SER A 46 1.60 10.54 -7.13
CA SER A 46 1.79 11.66 -8.03
C SER A 46 2.28 12.90 -7.30
N TYR A 47 2.78 13.89 -8.05
CA TYR A 47 3.23 15.15 -7.48
C TYR A 47 2.05 15.96 -6.89
N PRO A 48 2.19 16.64 -5.74
CA PRO A 48 1.07 17.27 -5.03
C PRO A 48 0.72 18.71 -5.48
N GLN A 49 1.13 19.15 -6.69
CA GLN A 49 1.05 20.56 -7.10
C GLN A 49 -0.36 21.18 -7.02
N GLN A 50 -1.43 20.40 -7.24
CA GLN A 50 -2.82 20.87 -7.08
C GLN A 50 -3.76 19.75 -6.58
N ASN A 51 -3.68 18.54 -7.15
CA ASN A 51 -4.38 17.33 -6.68
C ASN A 51 -3.42 16.12 -6.74
N GLY A 52 -2.76 15.81 -5.62
CA GLY A 52 -1.94 14.61 -5.51
C GLY A 52 -2.79 13.35 -5.43
N PHE A 53 -2.42 12.30 -6.15
CA PHE A 53 -3.05 10.98 -6.10
C PHE A 53 -2.10 9.97 -5.46
N VAL A 54 -2.67 9.12 -4.61
CA VAL A 54 -1.99 7.92 -4.11
C VAL A 54 -2.81 6.71 -4.58
N ILE A 55 -2.22 5.88 -5.43
CA ILE A 55 -2.79 4.58 -5.80
C ILE A 55 -2.16 3.51 -4.92
N MET A 56 -2.98 2.83 -4.14
CA MET A 56 -2.59 1.71 -3.30
C MET A 56 -2.85 0.38 -4.03
N LYS A 57 -1.88 -0.54 -3.97
CA LYS A 57 -2.06 -1.93 -4.36
C LYS A 57 -1.60 -2.86 -3.25
N ILE A 58 -2.52 -3.69 -2.77
CA ILE A 58 -2.26 -4.75 -1.79
C ILE A 58 -2.00 -6.04 -2.55
N TYR A 59 -0.95 -6.77 -2.16
CA TYR A 59 -0.58 -8.03 -2.79
C TYR A 59 -1.02 -9.20 -1.92
N GLY A 60 -1.71 -10.16 -2.52
CA GLY A 60 -2.00 -11.45 -1.89
C GLY A 60 -0.77 -12.35 -1.82
N GLN A 61 -0.89 -13.45 -1.09
CA GLN A 61 0.13 -14.50 -1.01
C GLN A 61 -0.44 -15.84 -1.49
N TYR A 62 0.39 -16.64 -2.15
CA TYR A 62 -0.01 -17.96 -2.61
C TYR A 62 -0.12 -18.94 -1.44
N CYS A 63 -1.21 -19.70 -1.40
CA CYS A 63 -1.31 -20.89 -0.57
C CYS A 63 -0.34 -21.95 -1.10
N GLN A 64 0.57 -22.42 -0.27
CA GLN A 64 1.58 -23.41 -0.68
C GLN A 64 1.01 -24.79 -1.07
N ALA A 65 -0.26 -25.08 -0.72
CA ALA A 65 -0.91 -26.34 -1.10
C ALA A 65 -1.77 -26.24 -2.35
N CYS A 66 -2.45 -25.12 -2.55
CA CYS A 66 -3.43 -24.98 -3.64
C CYS A 66 -2.95 -24.09 -4.78
N GLU A 67 -1.82 -23.38 -4.59
CA GLU A 67 -1.31 -22.38 -5.52
C GLU A 67 -2.32 -21.27 -5.87
N THR A 68 -3.34 -21.10 -5.01
CA THR A 68 -4.33 -20.03 -5.12
C THR A 68 -3.86 -18.81 -4.33
N ILE A 69 -4.21 -17.62 -4.83
CA ILE A 69 -3.93 -16.37 -4.13
C ILE A 69 -4.91 -16.22 -2.96
N ALA A 70 -4.36 -16.00 -1.77
CA ALA A 70 -5.08 -15.58 -0.59
C ALA A 70 -4.92 -14.07 -0.39
N GLU A 71 -6.03 -13.41 -0.09
CA GLU A 71 -6.02 -12.00 0.29
C GLU A 71 -5.58 -11.83 1.75
N ALA A 72 -4.99 -10.68 2.03
CA ALA A 72 -4.52 -10.33 3.37
C ALA A 72 -5.67 -9.84 4.25
N LEU A 73 -5.81 -10.45 5.41
CA LEU A 73 -6.61 -9.98 6.54
C LEU A 73 -5.69 -9.14 7.43
N TRP A 74 -5.93 -7.84 7.42
CA TRP A 74 -5.06 -6.85 8.05
C TRP A 74 -5.40 -6.65 9.53
N TYR A 75 -4.37 -6.62 10.36
CA TYR A 75 -4.51 -6.19 11.75
C TYR A 75 -4.64 -4.66 11.79
N PRO A 76 -5.59 -4.09 12.56
CA PRO A 76 -5.78 -2.64 12.63
C PRO A 76 -4.50 -1.85 12.96
N GLU A 77 -3.68 -2.36 13.88
CA GLU A 77 -2.41 -1.74 14.27
C GLU A 77 -1.40 -1.68 13.12
N GLU A 78 -1.38 -2.67 12.24
CA GLU A 78 -0.49 -2.71 11.08
C GLU A 78 -0.98 -1.77 9.98
N VAL A 79 -2.29 -1.60 9.82
CA VAL A 79 -2.87 -0.57 8.94
C VAL A 79 -2.43 0.82 9.40
N CYS A 80 -2.60 1.13 10.68
CA CYS A 80 -2.17 2.41 11.25
C CYS A 80 -0.68 2.67 11.02
N ARG A 81 0.17 1.66 11.25
CA ARG A 81 1.63 1.76 11.03
C ARG A 81 1.97 2.03 9.57
N VAL A 82 1.39 1.28 8.63
CA VAL A 82 1.64 1.46 7.19
C VAL A 82 1.19 2.84 6.71
N MET A 83 0.02 3.30 7.16
CA MET A 83 -0.49 4.64 6.80
C MET A 83 0.37 5.76 7.39
N LYS A 84 0.85 5.61 8.63
CA LYS A 84 1.82 6.55 9.23
C LYS A 84 3.10 6.61 8.42
N ASN A 85 3.69 5.45 8.08
CA ASN A 85 4.90 5.37 7.26
C ASN A 85 4.72 6.02 5.88
N LEU A 86 3.54 5.85 5.26
CA LEU A 86 3.20 6.51 4.01
C LEU A 86 3.18 8.04 4.19
N ALA A 87 2.47 8.54 5.20
CA ALA A 87 2.38 9.97 5.46
C ALA A 87 3.76 10.59 5.69
N GLU A 88 4.58 10.00 6.55
CA GLU A 88 5.97 10.46 6.79
C GLU A 88 6.79 10.49 5.51
N SER A 89 6.67 9.47 4.66
CA SER A 89 7.37 9.42 3.37
C SER A 89 6.90 10.52 2.41
N LEU A 90 5.60 10.86 2.42
CA LEU A 90 5.05 11.96 1.61
C LEU A 90 5.59 13.30 2.08
N PHE A 91 5.56 13.57 3.38
CA PHE A 91 6.08 14.81 3.96
C PHE A 91 7.57 14.98 3.69
N MET A 92 8.38 13.94 3.95
CA MET A 92 9.82 14.01 3.67
C MET A 92 10.13 14.24 2.19
N LYS A 93 9.33 13.66 1.29
CA LYS A 93 9.60 13.72 -0.15
C LYS A 93 9.16 15.04 -0.79
N PHE A 94 8.02 15.59 -0.39
CA PHE A 94 7.40 16.72 -1.08
C PHE A 94 7.30 18.00 -0.23
N PHE A 95 7.40 17.89 1.10
CA PHE A 95 7.27 19.01 2.03
C PHE A 95 8.39 19.05 3.08
N PRO A 96 9.67 18.87 2.72
CA PRO A 96 10.75 18.73 3.70
C PRO A 96 10.96 19.99 4.57
N THR A 97 10.57 21.16 4.08
CA THR A 97 10.72 22.43 4.80
C THR A 97 9.70 22.61 5.94
N LEU A 98 8.54 21.97 5.88
CA LEU A 98 7.52 22.04 6.93
C LEU A 98 7.89 21.19 8.16
N ILE A 99 8.73 20.17 7.98
CA ILE A 99 9.16 19.27 9.07
C ILE A 99 10.16 19.97 10.01
N ASN A 100 10.94 20.93 9.51
CA ASN A 100 12.02 21.58 10.26
C ASN A 100 11.57 22.84 11.04
N GLN A 101 10.29 23.21 11.00
CA GLN A 101 9.78 24.42 11.67
C GLN A 101 9.27 24.16 13.09
N ASP A 102 9.05 22.89 13.49
CA ASP A 102 8.56 22.52 14.82
C ASP A 102 9.67 22.32 15.87
N SER A 103 10.94 22.57 15.50
CA SER A 103 12.12 22.40 16.36
C SER A 103 12.84 23.73 16.68
N SER A 104 12.16 24.86 16.51
CA SER A 104 12.64 26.22 16.82
C SER A 104 11.93 26.84 18.01
#